data_AF-A0AAE4UCG5-F1
#
_entry.id   AF-A0AAE4UCG5-F1
#
_cell.length_a   1.000
_cell.length_b   1.000
_cell.length_c   1.000
_cell.angle_alpha   90.00
_cell.angle_beta   90.00
_cell.angle_gamma   90.00
#
_symmetry.space_group_name_H-M   'P 1'
#
loop_
_entity.id
_entity.type
_entity.pdbx_description
1 polymer ?
#
loop_
_entity_poly.entity_id
_entity_poly.type
_entity_poly.pdbx_seq_one_letter_code
_entity_poly.pdbx_strand_id
1 'polypeptide(L)'
;MEDRDFFDVLYQGWAKTTGAENMFWMPEESEDFPGLWDIVAVNEKQERKPLASFLTEEDSAFITAVHGCFGDLVRRLHAAVDEAERLDEQRDDQEFRIAELAIENEELRERIAQLEDGL
;
A
#
# COMPACT_ATOMS: atom_id res chain seq x y z
N MET A 1 4.75 16.17 1.28
CA MET A 1 4.99 14.83 1.82
C MET A 1 4.41 13.91 0.78
N GLU A 2 5.24 13.14 0.10
CA GLU A 2 4.77 12.15 -0.86
C GLU A 2 4.01 11.05 -0.10
N ASP A 3 3.09 10.35 -0.77
CA ASP A 3 2.25 9.34 -0.13
C ASP A 3 3.11 8.29 0.62
N ARG A 4 4.26 7.92 0.05
CA ARG A 4 5.23 6.99 0.67
C ARG A 4 5.72 7.46 2.04
N ASP A 5 6.21 8.70 2.13
CA ASP A 5 6.70 9.30 3.38
C ASP A 5 5.61 9.33 4.46
N PHE A 6 4.36 9.64 4.06
CA PHE A 6 3.24 9.68 4.98
C PHE A 6 2.95 8.30 5.59
N PHE A 7 2.87 7.27 4.75
CA PHE A 7 2.60 5.91 5.22
C PHE A 7 3.78 5.31 5.98
N ASP A 8 5.02 5.71 5.69
CA ASP A 8 6.19 5.36 6.51
C ASP A 8 6.09 5.92 7.93
N VAL A 9 5.66 7.18 8.09
CA VAL A 9 5.43 7.77 9.42
C VAL A 9 4.36 7.00 10.19
N LEU A 10 3.27 6.62 9.53
CA LEU A 10 2.22 5.81 10.16
C LEU A 10 2.72 4.41 10.52
N TYR A 11 3.48 3.75 9.64
CA TYR A 11 4.08 2.45 9.90
C TYR A 11 5.04 2.49 11.09
N GLN A 12 5.85 3.54 11.19
CA GLN A 12 6.73 3.76 12.34
C GLN A 12 5.95 3.96 13.65
N GLY A 13 4.78 4.62 13.58
CA GLY A 13 3.87 4.75 14.72
C GLY A 13 3.28 3.40 15.13
N TRP A 14 2.74 2.65 14.15
CA TRP A 14 2.18 1.31 14.35
C TRP A 14 3.21 0.33 14.92
N ALA A 15 4.44 0.30 14.39
CA ALA A 15 5.50 -0.61 14.85
C ALA A 15 5.93 -0.37 16.31
N LYS A 16 5.64 0.81 16.88
CA LYS A 16 5.93 1.15 18.28
C LYS A 16 4.77 0.79 19.23
N THR A 17 3.62 0.40 18.69
CA THR A 17 2.49 -0.03 19.52
C THR A 17 2.80 -1.34 20.23
N THR A 18 2.13 -1.60 21.35
CA THR A 18 2.41 -2.78 22.18
C THR A 18 2.27 -4.06 21.39
N GLY A 19 3.32 -4.87 21.33
CA GLY A 19 3.26 -6.20 20.72
C GLY A 19 3.14 -6.19 19.20
N ALA A 20 3.37 -5.07 18.51
CA ALA A 20 3.33 -5.01 17.04
C ALA A 20 4.28 -6.02 16.36
N GLU A 21 5.38 -6.37 17.01
CA GLU A 21 6.36 -7.33 16.49
C GLU A 21 5.94 -8.81 16.67
N ASN A 22 5.22 -9.13 17.74
CA ASN A 22 5.10 -10.52 18.21
C ASN A 22 3.80 -10.87 18.97
N MET A 23 2.80 -10.00 18.96
CA MET A 23 1.51 -10.23 19.59
C MET A 23 0.37 -9.87 18.64
N PHE A 24 -0.75 -10.54 18.81
CA PHE A 24 -1.99 -10.24 18.13
C PHE A 24 -2.93 -9.48 19.08
N TRP A 25 -3.54 -8.39 18.61
CA TRP A 25 -4.54 -7.67 19.38
C TRP A 25 -5.90 -8.30 19.14
N MET A 26 -6.62 -8.67 20.20
CA MET A 26 -7.95 -9.26 20.10
C MET A 26 -8.96 -8.52 20.99
N PRO A 27 -10.19 -8.33 20.51
CA PRO A 27 -11.28 -7.79 21.31
C PRO A 27 -11.89 -8.89 22.18
N GLU A 28 -12.25 -8.56 23.42
CA GLU A 28 -12.88 -9.48 24.35
C GLU A 28 -13.96 -8.76 25.17
N GLU A 29 -15.10 -9.42 25.41
CA GLU A 29 -16.12 -8.85 26.29
C GLU A 29 -15.61 -8.85 27.75
N SER A 30 -15.81 -7.73 28.44
CA SER A 30 -15.35 -7.55 29.80
C SER A 30 -16.18 -8.37 30.79
N GLU A 31 -15.52 -9.17 31.63
CA GLU A 31 -16.20 -9.94 32.68
C GLU A 31 -16.76 -9.02 33.79
N ASP A 32 -16.04 -7.93 34.09
CA ASP A 32 -16.42 -6.98 35.13
C ASP A 32 -17.52 -6.00 34.67
N PHE A 33 -17.60 -5.75 33.37
CA PHE A 33 -18.56 -4.82 32.76
C PHE A 33 -19.25 -5.43 31.53
N PRO A 34 -20.25 -6.30 31.73
CA PRO A 34 -20.97 -6.93 30.62
C PRO A 34 -21.53 -5.90 29.62
N GLY A 35 -21.36 -6.18 28.33
CA GLY A 35 -21.71 -5.27 27.23
C GLY A 35 -20.64 -4.22 26.88
N LEU A 36 -19.52 -4.16 27.61
CA LEU A 36 -18.32 -3.41 27.22
C LEU A 36 -17.21 -4.36 26.80
N TRP A 37 -16.33 -3.84 25.94
CA TRP A 37 -15.26 -4.62 25.33
C TRP A 37 -13.89 -4.06 25.70
N ASP A 38 -12.98 -4.99 25.95
CA ASP A 38 -11.57 -4.77 26.22
C ASP A 38 -10.75 -5.20 24.99
N ILE A 39 -9.55 -4.63 24.85
CA ILE A 39 -8.55 -5.11 23.88
C ILE A 39 -7.37 -5.67 24.65
N VAL A 40 -6.98 -6.89 24.31
CA VAL A 40 -5.80 -7.56 24.86
C VAL A 40 -4.82 -7.93 23.74
N ALA A 41 -3.53 -7.81 24.00
CA ALA A 41 -2.48 -8.38 23.17
C ALA A 41 -2.13 -9.78 23.66
N VAL A 42 -2.09 -10.75 22.75
CA VAL A 42 -1.78 -12.17 23.02
C VAL A 42 -0.63 -12.64 22.17
N ASN A 43 0.36 -13.30 22.77
CA ASN A 43 1.47 -13.92 22.03
C ASN A 43 1.29 -15.43 21.85
N GLU A 44 2.23 -16.07 21.14
CA GLU A 44 2.21 -17.52 20.89
C GLU A 44 2.16 -18.37 22.16
N LYS A 45 2.66 -17.85 23.29
CA LYS A 45 2.66 -18.52 24.60
C LYS A 45 1.38 -18.28 25.40
N GLN A 46 0.37 -17.65 24.79
CA GLN A 46 -0.88 -17.24 25.44
C GLN A 46 -0.68 -16.24 26.60
N GLU A 47 0.44 -15.51 26.62
CA GLU A 47 0.63 -14.41 27.56
C GLU A 47 -0.21 -13.22 27.11
N ARG A 48 -0.99 -12.65 28.03
CA ARG A 48 -1.99 -11.61 27.75
C ARG A 48 -1.54 -10.29 28.34
N LYS A 49 -1.71 -9.20 27.60
CA LYS A 49 -1.45 -7.84 28.06
C LYS A 49 -2.64 -6.94 27.74
N PRO A 50 -3.30 -6.33 28.75
CA PRO A 50 -4.41 -5.41 28.52
C PRO A 50 -3.90 -4.13 27.85
N LEU A 51 -4.67 -3.62 26.88
CA LEU A 51 -4.32 -2.45 26.07
C LEU A 51 -5.32 -1.31 26.23
N ALA A 52 -6.60 -1.62 26.17
CA ALA A 52 -7.70 -0.67 26.29
C ALA A 52 -8.92 -1.37 26.89
N SER A 53 -9.78 -0.58 27.52
CA SER A 53 -10.99 -1.06 28.18
C SER A 53 -12.14 -0.09 27.98
N PHE A 54 -13.36 -0.56 28.28
CA PHE A 54 -14.59 0.22 28.20
C PHE A 54 -14.94 0.71 26.78
N LEU A 55 -14.67 -0.11 25.77
CA LEU A 55 -15.03 0.16 24.37
C LEU A 55 -16.40 -0.44 24.03
N THR A 56 -16.98 0.01 22.91
CA THR A 56 -18.04 -0.74 22.24
C THR A 56 -17.46 -1.95 21.52
N GLU A 57 -18.31 -2.92 21.20
CA GLU A 57 -17.93 -4.08 20.38
C GLU A 57 -17.34 -3.61 19.04
N GLU A 58 -18.02 -2.67 18.38
CA GLU A 58 -17.66 -2.19 17.05
C GLU A 58 -16.31 -1.48 17.03
N ASP A 59 -16.04 -0.63 18.03
CA ASP A 59 -14.78 0.10 18.11
C ASP A 59 -13.62 -0.86 18.42
N SER A 60 -13.83 -1.82 19.34
CA SER A 60 -12.81 -2.82 19.68
C SER A 60 -12.48 -3.71 18.47
N ALA A 61 -13.49 -4.14 17.71
CA ALA A 61 -13.33 -4.95 16.51
C ALA A 61 -12.61 -4.17 15.41
N PHE A 62 -12.96 -2.90 15.18
CA PHE A 62 -12.30 -2.08 14.17
C PHE A 62 -10.82 -1.84 14.50
N ILE A 63 -10.51 -1.43 15.74
CA ILE A 63 -9.13 -1.15 16.16
C ILE A 63 -8.25 -2.38 16.00
N THR A 64 -8.71 -3.54 16.45
CA THR A 64 -7.95 -4.79 16.39
C THR A 64 -7.78 -5.29 14.95
N ALA A 65 -8.81 -5.17 14.11
CA ALA A 65 -8.72 -5.52 12.70
C ALA A 65 -7.73 -4.62 11.93
N VAL A 66 -7.79 -3.30 12.16
CA VAL A 66 -6.86 -2.35 11.54
C VAL A 66 -5.44 -2.62 12.01
N HIS A 67 -5.23 -2.77 13.32
CA HIS A 67 -3.90 -3.04 13.88
C HIS A 67 -3.29 -4.32 13.28
N GLY A 68 -4.08 -5.39 13.17
CA GLY A 68 -3.61 -6.66 12.64
C GLY A 68 -3.27 -6.66 11.14
N CYS A 69 -3.91 -5.80 10.33
CA CYS A 69 -3.65 -5.74 8.89
C CYS A 69 -2.79 -4.55 8.44
N PHE A 70 -2.43 -3.63 9.35
CA PHE A 70 -1.79 -2.36 9.00
C PHE A 70 -0.44 -2.55 8.28
N GLY A 71 0.43 -3.43 8.79
CA GLY A 71 1.73 -3.69 8.17
C GLY A 71 1.59 -4.25 6.75
N ASP A 72 0.62 -5.13 6.52
CA ASP A 72 0.31 -5.68 5.21
C ASP A 72 -0.23 -4.62 4.25
N LEU A 73 -1.08 -3.72 4.74
CA LEU A 73 -1.64 -2.61 3.97
C LEU A 73 -0.52 -1.67 3.48
N VAL A 74 0.43 -1.30 4.35
CA VAL A 74 1.58 -0.47 3.97
C VAL A 74 2.45 -1.16 2.91
N ARG A 75 2.75 -2.46 3.07
CA ARG A 75 3.52 -3.22 2.08
C ARG A 75 2.83 -3.26 0.72
N ARG A 76 1.51 -3.46 0.69
CA ARG A 76 0.74 -3.47 -0.56
C ARG A 76 0.70 -2.10 -1.22
N LEU A 77 0.61 -1.03 -0.43
CA LEU A 77 0.66 0.33 -0.94
C LEU A 77 2.02 0.60 -1.63
N HIS A 78 3.14 0.30 -0.95
CA HIS A 78 4.46 0.53 -1.54
C HIS A 78 4.63 -0.25 -2.85
N ALA A 79 4.21 -1.52 -2.89
CA ALA A 79 4.26 -2.31 -4.11
C ALA A 79 3.39 -1.70 -5.24
N ALA A 80 2.23 -1.14 -4.91
CA ALA A 80 1.38 -0.49 -5.90
C ALA A 80 1.97 0.83 -6.43
N VAL A 81 2.66 1.61 -5.57
CA VAL A 81 3.37 2.83 -5.97
C VAL A 81 4.55 2.47 -6.89
N ASP A 82 5.40 1.53 -6.48
CA ASP A 82 6.55 1.09 -7.29
C ASP A 82 6.09 0.51 -8.65
N GLU A 83 4.95 -0.19 -8.69
CA GLU A 83 4.34 -0.69 -9.92
C GLU A 83 3.87 0.45 -10.84
N ALA A 84 3.22 1.47 -10.27
CA ALA A 84 2.72 2.61 -11.02
C ALA A 84 3.88 3.39 -11.67
N GLU A 85 4.97 3.63 -10.92
CA GLU A 85 6.18 4.26 -11.43
C GLU A 85 6.77 3.47 -12.60
N ARG A 86 6.89 2.14 -12.47
CA ARG A 86 7.40 1.28 -13.55
C ARG A 86 6.53 1.33 -14.81
N LEU A 87 5.20 1.36 -14.65
CA LEU A 87 4.28 1.45 -15.78
C LEU A 87 4.38 2.82 -16.48
N ASP A 88 4.63 3.89 -15.72
CA ASP A 88 4.84 5.23 -16.24
C ASP A 88 6.11 5.29 -17.10
N GLU A 89 7.24 4.78 -16.58
CA GLU A 89 8.50 4.67 -17.31
C GLU A 89 8.35 3.86 -18.61
N GLN A 90 7.65 2.71 -18.56
CA GLN A 90 7.40 1.90 -19.75
C GLN A 90 6.55 2.62 -20.79
N ARG A 91 5.58 3.43 -20.36
CA ARG A 91 4.76 4.24 -21.26
C ARG A 91 5.64 5.29 -21.94
N ASP A 92 6.47 6.00 -21.19
CA ASP A 92 7.33 7.05 -21.72
C ASP A 92 8.33 6.49 -22.76
N ASP A 93 8.91 5.31 -22.50
CA ASP A 93 9.77 4.60 -23.46
C ASP A 93 9.02 4.23 -24.76
N GLN A 94 7.77 3.77 -24.62
CA GLN A 94 6.93 3.42 -25.78
C GLN A 94 6.55 4.67 -26.58
N GLU A 95 6.18 5.76 -25.91
CA GLU A 95 5.86 7.03 -26.53
C GLU A 95 7.06 7.59 -27.31
N PHE A 96 8.26 7.54 -26.71
CA PHE A 96 9.50 7.93 -27.39
C PHE A 96 9.72 7.11 -28.67
N ARG A 97 9.60 5.78 -28.57
CA ARG A 97 9.81 4.89 -29.73
C ARG A 97 8.75 5.09 -30.82
N ILE A 98 7.51 5.36 -30.45
CA ILE A 98 6.45 5.69 -31.41
C ILE A 98 6.79 6.98 -32.15
N ALA A 99 7.28 8.00 -31.44
CA ALA A 99 7.70 9.26 -32.05
C ALA A 99 8.86 9.07 -33.04
N GLU A 100 9.91 8.31 -32.67
CA GLU A 100 11.01 8.00 -33.57
C GLU A 100 10.53 7.29 -34.84
N LEU A 101 9.69 6.25 -34.69
CA LEU A 101 9.15 5.52 -35.83
C LEU A 101 8.25 6.39 -36.72
N ALA A 102 7.51 7.33 -36.15
CA ALA A 102 6.68 8.25 -36.91
C ALA A 102 7.54 9.18 -37.78
N ILE A 103 8.63 9.74 -37.22
CA ILE A 103 9.60 10.57 -37.95
C ILE A 103 10.25 9.77 -39.07
N GLU A 104 10.77 8.57 -38.76
CA GLU A 104 11.41 7.71 -39.77
C GLU A 104 10.43 7.34 -40.90
N ASN A 105 9.16 7.07 -40.57
CA ASN A 105 8.15 6.76 -41.59
C ASN A 105 7.88 7.94 -42.52
N GLU A 106 7.82 9.15 -41.97
CA GLU A 106 7.63 10.39 -42.75
C GLU A 106 8.82 10.63 -43.68
N GLU A 107 10.05 10.56 -43.17
CA GLU A 107 11.27 10.70 -43.97
C GLU A 107 11.36 9.67 -45.10
N LEU A 108 10.98 8.42 -44.82
CA LEU A 108 10.97 7.36 -45.83
C LEU A 108 9.90 7.60 -46.90
N ARG A 109 8.71 8.08 -46.53
CA ARG A 109 7.65 8.44 -47.49
C ARG A 109 8.08 9.59 -48.38
N GLU A 110 8.72 10.61 -47.83
CA GLU A 110 9.25 11.73 -48.61
C GLU A 110 10.31 11.26 -49.61
N ARG A 111 11.24 10.40 -49.18
CA ARG A 111 12.25 9.80 -50.06
C ARG A 111 11.64 8.97 -51.18
N ILE A 112 10.62 8.17 -50.88
CA ILE A 112 9.90 7.39 -51.89
C ILE A 112 9.25 8.32 -52.91
N ALA A 113 8.53 9.36 -52.46
CA ALA A 113 7.90 10.34 -53.36
C ALA A 113 8.93 11.04 -54.26
N GLN A 114 10.09 11.45 -53.71
CA GLN A 114 11.18 12.05 -54.49
C GLN A 114 11.74 11.10 -55.57
N LEU A 115 11.83 9.80 -55.26
CA LEU A 115 12.30 8.78 -56.21
C LEU A 115 11.25 8.48 -57.28
N GLU A 116 9.97 8.47 -56.94
CA GLU A 116 8.87 8.28 -57.86
C GLU A 116 8.72 9.46 -58.84
N ASP A 117 8.86 10.70 -58.37
CA ASP A 117 8.78 11.91 -59.22
C ASP A 117 9.99 12.08 -60.16
N GLY A 118 11.12 11.44 -59.86
CA GLY A 118 12.34 11.47 -60.67
C GLY A 118 12.41 10.43 -61.80
N LEU A 119 11.41 9.55 -61.91
CA LEU A 119 11.25 8.47 -62.90
C LEU A 119 10.27 8.86 -64.02
#